data_AF-A0A2N1JFL4-F1
#
_entry.id   AF-A0A2N1JFL4-F1
#
_cell.length_a   1.000
_cell.length_b   1.000
_cell.length_c   1.000
_cell.angle_alpha   90.00
_cell.angle_beta   90.00
_cell.angle_gamma   90.00
#
_symmetry.space_group_name_H-M   'P 1'
#
loop_
_entity.id
_entity.type
_entity.pdbx_description
1 polymer ?
#
loop_
_entity_poly.entity_id
_entity_poly.type
_entity_poly.pdbx_seq_one_letter_code
_entity_poly.pdbx_strand_id
1 'polypeptide(L)'
;MTAQYDVILYGATGFTGNLAAQYLASHPQQPTLAFAGRNQTKIRETIESLTGISKERAESIGVLEASMNDNASLHRMAQSAKVVLNMVGPYAMLGGFEVAQAAAENGCCYVDLTGESHVYEHIANELDAVAKKTRAILLPSAAFDSLLFDLSTYLAVQQIKQKAGIDTETRLALCGYHVKSKVSGGTIASIVGKAAFPNSIRFTQPYMLSPVNGTQRLHDYWSRRLPQFGKWGSYSLFAAHNTRVVNRSWALLQLAGAPQQYGPTFMYEEGLVASSRFGAWVLSCVFFSMTWLITHVRAFGTLLKRMIPQGTGGSMTEQLQGFADIRTLAVSCDGRTQSESKIFVQGDPGYLKTAAMVSEVALTLALERAKLSTLAQEGGVHTTATVGGEVVRDRLAKYAGLRFEARDVSHAM
;
A
#
# COMPACT_ATOMS: atom_id res chain seq x y z
N MET A 1 10.07 -24.14 -14.04
CA MET A 1 8.75 -24.25 -14.70
C MET A 1 8.29 -22.83 -15.03
N THR A 2 7.78 -22.58 -16.23
CA THR A 2 7.23 -21.28 -16.63
C THR A 2 5.84 -21.10 -16.02
N ALA A 3 5.62 -19.99 -15.31
CA ALA A 3 4.31 -19.66 -14.74
C ALA A 3 3.22 -19.60 -15.81
N GLN A 4 2.04 -20.14 -15.50
CA GLN A 4 0.89 -20.18 -16.41
C GLN A 4 0.15 -18.84 -16.47
N TYR A 5 0.11 -18.11 -15.35
CA TYR A 5 -0.64 -16.86 -15.20
C TYR A 5 0.29 -15.71 -14.83
N ASP A 6 0.06 -14.55 -15.43
CA ASP A 6 0.73 -13.31 -15.06
C ASP A 6 0.31 -12.90 -13.64
N VAL A 7 -0.99 -12.95 -13.36
CA VAL A 7 -1.54 -12.62 -12.04
C VAL A 7 -2.59 -13.64 -11.62
N ILE A 8 -2.44 -14.18 -10.42
CA ILE A 8 -3.52 -14.88 -9.72
C ILE A 8 -4.10 -13.95 -8.65
N LEU A 9 -5.40 -13.68 -8.74
CA LEU A 9 -6.13 -12.89 -7.75
C LEU A 9 -6.73 -13.83 -6.69
N TYR A 10 -6.16 -13.83 -5.49
CA TYR A 10 -6.67 -14.59 -4.35
C TYR A 10 -7.66 -13.72 -3.56
N GLY A 11 -8.92 -14.14 -3.50
CA GLY A 11 -9.99 -13.36 -2.84
C GLY A 11 -10.86 -12.50 -3.77
N ALA A 12 -11.03 -12.90 -5.04
CA ALA A 12 -11.85 -12.20 -6.03
C ALA A 12 -13.33 -11.99 -5.62
N THR A 13 -13.86 -12.83 -4.73
CA THR A 13 -15.27 -12.78 -4.29
C THR A 13 -15.53 -11.73 -3.21
N GLY A 14 -14.49 -11.11 -2.64
CA GLY A 14 -14.63 -10.00 -1.70
C GLY A 14 -15.00 -8.70 -2.42
N PHE A 15 -15.47 -7.68 -1.69
CA PHE A 15 -15.90 -6.43 -2.33
C PHE A 15 -14.78 -5.74 -3.12
N THR A 16 -13.64 -5.44 -2.48
CA THR A 16 -12.47 -4.88 -3.18
C THR A 16 -11.87 -5.87 -4.17
N GLY A 17 -11.94 -7.17 -3.87
CA GLY A 17 -11.49 -8.24 -4.76
C GLY A 17 -12.28 -8.27 -6.07
N ASN A 18 -13.59 -8.05 -6.03
CA ASN A 18 -14.45 -8.01 -7.21
C ASN A 18 -14.13 -6.79 -8.08
N LEU A 19 -13.87 -5.64 -7.46
CA LEU A 19 -13.37 -4.45 -8.18
C LEU A 19 -12.02 -4.72 -8.86
N ALA A 20 -11.10 -5.43 -8.19
CA ALA A 20 -9.82 -5.82 -8.77
C ALA A 20 -10.00 -6.85 -9.90
N ALA A 21 -10.92 -7.80 -9.74
CA ALA A 21 -11.28 -8.77 -10.78
C ALA A 21 -11.79 -8.07 -12.04
N GLN A 22 -12.74 -7.13 -11.88
CA GLN A 22 -13.26 -6.30 -12.96
C GLN A 22 -12.14 -5.50 -13.64
N TYR A 23 -11.29 -4.84 -12.87
CA TYR A 23 -10.19 -4.03 -13.39
C TYR A 23 -9.18 -4.85 -14.18
N LEU A 24 -8.72 -5.98 -13.63
CA LEU A 24 -7.76 -6.90 -14.28
C LEU A 24 -8.35 -7.54 -15.55
N ALA A 25 -9.61 -7.96 -15.50
CA ALA A 25 -10.26 -8.61 -16.64
C ALA A 25 -10.42 -7.65 -17.83
N SER A 26 -10.77 -6.38 -17.58
CA SER A 26 -10.89 -5.32 -18.60
C SER A 26 -9.58 -4.63 -18.95
N HIS A 27 -8.45 -5.04 -18.35
CA HIS A 27 -7.18 -4.35 -18.53
C HIS A 27 -6.70 -4.43 -20.00
N PRO A 28 -6.27 -3.31 -20.64
CA PRO A 28 -5.97 -3.26 -22.07
C PRO A 28 -4.79 -4.14 -22.50
N GLN A 29 -3.87 -4.46 -21.58
CA GLN A 29 -2.76 -5.39 -21.86
C GLN A 29 -3.18 -6.87 -21.82
N GLN A 30 -4.43 -7.19 -21.46
CA GLN A 30 -5.00 -8.54 -21.42
C GLN A 30 -4.06 -9.58 -20.77
N PRO A 31 -3.62 -9.38 -19.51
CA PRO A 31 -2.77 -10.33 -18.81
C PRO A 31 -3.44 -11.70 -18.72
N THR A 32 -2.65 -12.78 -18.64
CA THR A 32 -3.16 -14.11 -18.31
C THR A 32 -3.54 -14.15 -16.83
N LEU A 33 -4.80 -14.52 -16.53
CA LEU A 33 -5.39 -14.40 -15.19
C LEU A 33 -5.95 -15.73 -14.69
N ALA A 34 -5.86 -15.93 -13.38
CA ALA A 34 -6.76 -16.84 -12.67
C ALA A 34 -7.28 -16.20 -11.38
N PHE A 35 -8.47 -16.61 -10.97
CA PHE A 35 -9.05 -16.24 -9.68
C PHE A 35 -9.01 -17.45 -8.75
N ALA A 36 -8.55 -17.22 -7.53
CA ALA A 36 -8.34 -18.27 -6.54
C ALA A 36 -9.11 -18.02 -5.25
N GLY A 37 -9.54 -19.10 -4.61
CA GLY A 37 -10.28 -19.06 -3.35
C GLY A 37 -10.89 -20.41 -2.99
N ARG A 38 -11.53 -20.47 -1.81
CA ARG A 38 -12.09 -21.71 -1.25
C ARG A 38 -13.37 -22.21 -1.94
N ASN A 39 -14.05 -21.36 -2.70
CA ASN A 39 -15.34 -21.67 -3.31
C ASN A 39 -15.30 -21.33 -4.80
N GLN A 40 -15.05 -22.34 -5.62
CA GLN A 40 -14.96 -22.19 -7.07
C GLN A 40 -16.27 -21.71 -7.70
N THR A 41 -17.43 -22.11 -7.17
CA THR A 41 -18.74 -21.66 -7.65
C THR A 41 -18.88 -20.14 -7.54
N LYS A 42 -18.57 -19.56 -6.38
CA LYS A 42 -18.59 -18.10 -6.18
C LYS A 42 -17.59 -17.36 -7.06
N ILE A 43 -16.46 -17.99 -7.37
CA ILE A 43 -15.47 -17.44 -8.29
C ILE A 43 -16.04 -17.40 -9.71
N ARG A 44 -16.72 -18.45 -10.16
CA ARG A 44 -17.39 -18.48 -11.47
C ARG A 44 -18.50 -17.43 -11.55
N GLU A 45 -19.34 -17.32 -10.52
CA GLU A 45 -20.35 -16.25 -10.41
C GLU A 45 -19.70 -14.85 -10.49
N THR A 46 -18.53 -14.67 -9.87
CA THR A 46 -17.77 -13.42 -9.97
C THR A 46 -17.33 -13.14 -11.40
N ILE A 47 -16.81 -14.14 -12.12
CA ILE A 47 -16.41 -14.02 -13.53
C ILE A 47 -17.62 -13.69 -14.42
N GLU A 48 -18.75 -14.36 -14.20
CA GLU A 48 -20.00 -14.13 -14.93
C GLU A 48 -20.58 -12.73 -14.68
N SER A 49 -20.34 -12.16 -13.49
CA SER A 49 -20.77 -10.80 -13.13
C SER A 49 -19.92 -9.70 -13.76
N LEU A 50 -18.76 -10.03 -14.35
CA LEU A 50 -17.86 -9.03 -14.93
C LEU A 50 -18.49 -8.41 -16.18
N THR A 51 -18.32 -7.11 -16.31
CA THR A 51 -18.91 -6.30 -17.38
C THR A 51 -17.85 -5.74 -18.31
N GLY A 52 -18.21 -5.41 -19.56
CA GLY A 52 -17.30 -4.76 -20.50
C GLY A 52 -16.13 -5.62 -20.98
N ILE A 53 -16.22 -6.96 -20.84
CA ILE A 53 -15.25 -7.93 -21.36
C ILE A 53 -15.94 -8.86 -22.37
N SER A 54 -15.18 -9.41 -23.32
CA SER A 54 -15.73 -10.40 -24.26
C SER A 54 -15.96 -11.76 -23.57
N LYS A 55 -16.78 -12.61 -24.19
CA LYS A 55 -17.04 -13.96 -23.68
C LYS A 55 -15.76 -14.79 -23.65
N GLU A 56 -14.94 -14.70 -24.69
CA GLU A 56 -13.65 -15.38 -24.80
C GLU A 56 -12.71 -14.91 -23.68
N ARG A 57 -12.73 -13.61 -23.36
CA ARG A 57 -11.95 -13.08 -22.23
C ARG A 57 -12.41 -13.68 -20.91
N ALA A 58 -13.71 -13.76 -20.65
CA ALA A 58 -14.25 -14.38 -19.44
C ALA A 58 -13.88 -15.88 -19.35
N GLU A 59 -14.00 -16.62 -20.46
CA GLU A 59 -13.65 -18.05 -20.54
C GLU A 59 -12.15 -18.31 -20.38
N SER A 60 -11.30 -17.33 -20.72
CA SER A 60 -9.84 -17.42 -20.52
C SER A 60 -9.38 -17.30 -19.07
N ILE A 61 -10.24 -16.84 -18.15
CA ILE A 61 -9.89 -16.66 -16.74
C ILE A 61 -9.89 -18.01 -16.03
N GLY A 62 -8.73 -18.43 -15.54
CA GLY A 62 -8.59 -19.65 -14.76
C GLY A 62 -9.34 -19.58 -13.43
N VAL A 63 -9.79 -20.73 -12.92
CA VAL A 63 -10.41 -20.87 -11.60
C VAL A 63 -9.61 -21.88 -10.80
N LEU A 64 -9.06 -21.45 -9.66
CA LEU A 64 -8.22 -22.28 -8.80
C LEU A 64 -8.83 -22.40 -7.41
N GLU A 65 -8.82 -23.61 -6.85
CA GLU A 65 -9.11 -23.79 -5.44
C GLU A 65 -7.85 -23.52 -4.62
N ALA A 66 -7.96 -22.61 -3.67
CA ALA A 66 -6.91 -22.30 -2.72
C ALA A 66 -7.51 -21.97 -1.36
N SER A 67 -6.92 -22.53 -0.30
CA SER A 67 -7.38 -22.36 1.07
C SER A 67 -6.20 -22.16 2.00
N MET A 68 -6.33 -21.22 2.93
CA MET A 68 -5.34 -21.02 4.01
C MET A 68 -5.11 -22.27 4.87
N ASN A 69 -6.09 -23.18 4.92
CA ASN A 69 -5.99 -24.43 5.69
C ASN A 69 -5.39 -25.61 4.89
N ASP A 70 -5.08 -25.41 3.60
CA ASP A 70 -4.45 -26.40 2.74
C ASP A 70 -3.18 -25.79 2.13
N ASN A 71 -2.05 -26.00 2.81
CA ASN A 71 -0.75 -25.51 2.37
C ASN A 71 -0.40 -26.01 0.95
N ALA A 72 -0.72 -27.25 0.59
CA ALA A 72 -0.45 -27.76 -0.75
C ALA A 72 -1.23 -26.98 -1.83
N SER A 73 -2.44 -26.53 -1.54
CA SER A 73 -3.20 -25.64 -2.45
C SER A 73 -2.53 -24.28 -2.65
N LEU A 74 -1.98 -23.68 -1.59
CA LEU A 74 -1.27 -22.40 -1.68
C LEU A 74 0.00 -22.52 -2.53
N HIS A 75 0.74 -23.61 -2.37
CA HIS A 75 1.92 -23.89 -3.19
C HIS A 75 1.56 -24.11 -4.67
N ARG A 76 0.51 -24.90 -4.97
CA ARG A 76 0.02 -25.08 -6.35
C ARG A 76 -0.38 -23.75 -6.99
N MET A 77 -1.05 -22.88 -6.23
CA MET A 77 -1.40 -21.53 -6.66
C MET A 77 -0.15 -20.71 -6.97
N ALA A 78 0.81 -20.63 -6.04
CA ALA A 78 2.05 -19.87 -6.21
C ALA A 78 2.90 -20.36 -7.40
N GLN A 79 3.00 -21.67 -7.61
CA GLN A 79 3.75 -22.27 -8.73
C GLN A 79 3.17 -21.90 -10.10
N SER A 80 1.88 -21.59 -10.16
CA SER A 80 1.17 -21.29 -11.40
C SER A 80 1.18 -19.80 -11.75
N ALA A 81 1.69 -18.94 -10.86
CA ALA A 81 1.67 -17.49 -10.98
C ALA A 81 3.06 -16.88 -11.18
N LYS A 82 3.13 -15.76 -11.92
CA LYS A 82 4.23 -14.80 -11.75
C LYS A 82 4.02 -13.95 -10.51
N VAL A 83 2.76 -13.57 -10.23
CA VAL A 83 2.36 -12.77 -9.07
C VAL A 83 1.07 -13.33 -8.46
N VAL A 84 1.08 -13.51 -7.13
CA VAL A 84 -0.14 -13.71 -6.33
C VAL A 84 -0.55 -12.35 -5.75
N LEU A 85 -1.72 -11.85 -6.14
CA LEU A 85 -2.36 -10.68 -5.56
C LEU A 85 -3.34 -11.14 -4.48
N ASN A 86 -2.97 -10.95 -3.21
CA ASN A 86 -3.77 -11.35 -2.06
C ASN A 86 -4.71 -10.23 -1.60
N MET A 87 -6.01 -10.45 -1.77
CA MET A 87 -7.08 -9.55 -1.34
C MET A 87 -7.85 -10.10 -0.12
N VAL A 88 -7.35 -11.15 0.53
CA VAL A 88 -8.03 -11.82 1.65
C VAL A 88 -7.56 -11.25 2.99
N GLY A 89 -8.21 -10.16 3.41
CA GLY A 89 -8.02 -9.55 4.73
C GLY A 89 -9.20 -9.82 5.69
N PRO A 90 -8.99 -9.77 7.03
CA PRO A 90 -7.77 -9.40 7.74
C PRO A 90 -6.67 -10.47 7.69
N TYR A 91 -5.44 -10.06 7.41
CA TYR A 91 -4.34 -10.93 6.98
C TYR A 91 -3.80 -11.80 8.11
N ALA A 92 -3.75 -11.27 9.34
CA ALA A 92 -3.31 -12.02 10.51
C ALA A 92 -4.22 -13.22 10.82
N MET A 93 -5.51 -13.12 10.48
CA MET A 93 -6.49 -14.17 10.76
C MET A 93 -6.76 -15.08 9.56
N LEU A 94 -6.51 -14.59 8.33
CA LEU A 94 -6.90 -15.26 7.10
C LEU A 94 -5.71 -15.74 6.25
N GLY A 95 -4.59 -16.03 6.90
CA GLY A 95 -3.46 -16.73 6.27
C GLY A 95 -2.55 -15.85 5.42
N GLY A 96 -2.44 -14.55 5.73
CA GLY A 96 -1.63 -13.62 4.93
C GLY A 96 -0.14 -14.01 4.88
N PHE A 97 0.39 -14.51 6.00
CA PHE A 97 1.77 -15.00 6.07
C PHE A 97 1.95 -16.26 5.22
N GLU A 98 1.04 -17.22 5.32
CA GLU A 98 1.10 -18.51 4.64
C GLU A 98 1.00 -18.34 3.12
N VAL A 99 0.20 -17.39 2.62
CA VAL A 99 0.14 -17.05 1.20
C VAL A 99 1.46 -16.42 0.74
N ALA A 100 2.02 -15.49 1.53
CA ALA A 100 3.31 -14.87 1.22
C ALA A 100 4.46 -15.88 1.25
N GLN A 101 4.44 -16.82 2.20
CA GLN A 101 5.41 -17.90 2.34
C GLN A 101 5.38 -18.82 1.12
N ALA A 102 4.19 -19.28 0.72
CA ALA A 102 4.04 -20.11 -0.48
C ALA A 102 4.55 -19.38 -1.73
N ALA A 103 4.30 -18.07 -1.86
CA ALA A 103 4.84 -17.27 -2.96
C ALA A 103 6.39 -17.22 -2.92
N ALA A 104 6.95 -16.89 -1.75
CA ALA A 104 8.39 -16.78 -1.54
C ALA A 104 9.13 -18.08 -1.86
N GLU A 105 8.66 -19.22 -1.34
CA GLU A 105 9.30 -20.52 -1.52
C GLU A 105 9.26 -21.02 -2.97
N ASN A 106 8.32 -20.53 -3.79
CA ASN A 106 8.19 -20.91 -5.20
C ASN A 106 8.75 -19.87 -6.18
N GLY A 107 9.41 -18.79 -5.71
CA GLY A 107 9.95 -17.75 -6.57
C GLY A 107 8.88 -16.86 -7.24
N CYS A 108 7.65 -16.91 -6.72
CA CYS A 108 6.52 -16.12 -7.17
C CYS A 108 6.49 -14.78 -6.42
N CYS A 109 6.14 -13.70 -7.11
CA CYS A 109 5.94 -12.42 -6.44
C CYS A 109 4.63 -12.43 -5.62
N TYR A 110 4.58 -11.63 -4.56
CA TYR A 110 3.43 -11.47 -3.68
C TYR A 110 3.09 -9.98 -3.56
N VAL A 111 1.82 -9.64 -3.64
CA VAL A 111 1.32 -8.28 -3.42
C VAL A 111 0.07 -8.35 -2.56
N ASP A 112 -0.03 -7.45 -1.57
CA ASP A 112 -1.24 -7.27 -0.78
C ASP A 112 -1.49 -5.81 -0.43
N LEU A 113 -2.56 -5.55 0.33
CA LEU A 113 -2.90 -4.23 0.84
C LEU A 113 -2.98 -4.19 2.38
N THR A 114 -2.12 -4.95 3.07
CA THR A 114 -2.16 -5.02 4.52
C THR A 114 -1.88 -3.66 5.16
N GLY A 115 -2.70 -3.28 6.14
CA GLY A 115 -2.41 -2.19 7.07
C GLY A 115 -1.85 -2.69 8.41
N GLU A 116 -1.61 -4.00 8.53
CA GLU A 116 -1.29 -4.70 9.77
C GLU A 116 0.23 -4.85 9.91
N SER A 117 0.87 -3.89 10.60
CA SER A 117 2.34 -3.84 10.67
C SER A 117 2.98 -5.11 11.23
N HIS A 118 2.31 -5.83 12.12
CA HIS A 118 2.83 -7.08 12.69
C HIS A 118 2.86 -8.22 11.65
N VAL A 119 1.89 -8.26 10.72
CA VAL A 119 1.89 -9.23 9.61
C VAL A 119 3.02 -8.89 8.64
N TYR A 120 3.17 -7.61 8.29
CA TYR A 120 4.28 -7.16 7.46
C TYR A 120 5.61 -7.52 8.14
N GLU A 121 5.82 -7.14 9.40
CA GLU A 121 7.04 -7.45 10.15
C GLU A 121 7.35 -8.96 10.13
N HIS A 122 6.35 -9.82 10.34
CA HIS A 122 6.52 -11.26 10.28
C HIS A 122 6.96 -11.73 8.88
N ILE A 123 6.32 -11.24 7.81
CA ILE A 123 6.73 -11.51 6.42
C ILE A 123 8.17 -11.02 6.18
N ALA A 124 8.50 -9.81 6.61
CA ALA A 124 9.81 -9.21 6.38
C ALA A 124 10.94 -9.94 7.12
N ASN A 125 10.68 -10.42 8.34
CA ASN A 125 11.70 -11.09 9.15
C ASN A 125 11.91 -12.54 8.71
N GLU A 126 10.84 -13.29 8.45
CA GLU A 126 10.95 -14.72 8.15
C GLU A 126 11.19 -15.00 6.67
N LEU A 127 10.66 -14.16 5.77
CA LEU A 127 10.60 -14.49 4.34
C LEU A 127 11.64 -13.77 3.47
N ASP A 128 12.35 -12.76 3.97
CA ASP A 128 13.30 -11.98 3.15
C ASP A 128 14.44 -12.84 2.60
N ALA A 129 15.04 -13.69 3.43
CA ALA A 129 16.14 -14.56 3.02
C ALA A 129 15.72 -15.59 1.97
N VAL A 130 14.55 -16.24 2.14
CA VAL A 130 14.04 -17.21 1.17
C VAL A 130 13.60 -16.52 -0.12
N ALA A 131 12.98 -15.34 -0.04
CA ALA A 131 12.57 -14.57 -1.21
C ALA A 131 13.78 -14.13 -2.05
N LYS A 132 14.88 -13.72 -1.42
CA LYS A 132 16.17 -13.46 -2.12
C LYS A 132 16.71 -14.72 -2.78
N LYS A 133 16.72 -15.85 -2.08
CA LYS A 133 17.20 -17.14 -2.60
C LYS A 133 16.43 -17.60 -3.84
N THR A 134 15.12 -17.40 -3.87
CA THR A 134 14.23 -17.82 -4.97
C THR A 134 13.99 -16.71 -6.00
N ARG A 135 14.52 -15.50 -5.78
CA ARG A 135 14.20 -14.28 -6.53
C ARG A 135 12.72 -13.90 -6.46
N ALA A 136 11.96 -14.32 -5.46
CA ALA A 136 10.61 -13.80 -5.23
C ALA A 136 10.67 -12.33 -4.77
N ILE A 137 9.71 -11.52 -5.20
CA ILE A 137 9.53 -10.13 -4.73
C ILE A 137 8.24 -10.10 -3.93
N LEU A 138 8.34 -9.86 -2.61
CA LEU A 138 7.17 -9.71 -1.75
C LEU A 138 6.96 -8.23 -1.47
N LEU A 139 5.75 -7.73 -1.73
CA LEU A 139 5.42 -6.31 -1.56
C LEU A 139 4.10 -6.14 -0.79
N PRO A 140 4.15 -6.26 0.54
CA PRO A 140 3.00 -5.95 1.38
C PRO A 140 2.67 -4.45 1.36
N SER A 141 1.43 -4.10 1.67
CA SER A 141 0.96 -2.70 1.81
C SER A 141 1.00 -1.87 0.51
N ALA A 142 0.68 -2.51 -0.62
CA ALA A 142 0.79 -1.97 -1.98
C ALA A 142 -0.47 -1.22 -2.49
N ALA A 143 -1.23 -0.58 -1.59
CA ALA A 143 -2.47 0.11 -1.94
C ALA A 143 -2.56 1.48 -1.27
N PHE A 144 -3.73 2.13 -1.38
CA PHE A 144 -3.96 3.50 -0.93
C PHE A 144 -3.31 3.85 0.41
N ASP A 145 -3.52 3.00 1.42
CA ASP A 145 -3.11 3.25 2.80
C ASP A 145 -1.62 3.57 2.95
N SER A 146 -0.72 3.00 2.12
CA SER A 146 0.73 3.21 2.23
C SER A 146 1.44 3.50 0.90
N LEU A 147 0.95 2.98 -0.24
CA LEU A 147 1.57 3.16 -1.56
C LEU A 147 1.76 4.63 -1.91
N LEU A 148 0.72 5.45 -1.74
CA LEU A 148 0.76 6.86 -2.15
C LEU A 148 1.68 7.69 -1.26
N PHE A 149 1.78 7.33 0.02
CA PHE A 149 2.61 7.99 1.01
C PHE A 149 4.09 7.68 0.79
N ASP A 150 4.41 6.40 0.57
CA ASP A 150 5.76 5.94 0.24
C ASP A 150 6.22 6.50 -1.11
N LEU A 151 5.37 6.41 -2.14
CA LEU A 151 5.70 6.88 -3.49
C LEU A 151 5.84 8.41 -3.57
N SER A 152 4.95 9.19 -2.93
CA SER A 152 5.08 10.66 -2.91
C SER A 152 6.33 11.11 -2.16
N THR A 153 6.70 10.41 -1.10
CA THR A 153 7.94 10.66 -0.35
C THR A 153 9.15 10.39 -1.22
N TYR A 154 9.19 9.21 -1.85
CA TYR A 154 10.26 8.84 -2.77
C TYR A 154 10.43 9.89 -3.89
N LEU A 155 9.35 10.28 -4.56
CA LEU A 155 9.39 11.25 -5.65
C LEU A 155 9.85 12.64 -5.20
N ALA A 156 9.45 13.09 -4.01
CA ALA A 156 9.94 14.34 -3.45
C ALA A 156 11.46 14.27 -3.17
N VAL A 157 11.93 13.19 -2.54
CA VAL A 157 13.37 13.00 -2.29
C VAL A 157 14.17 12.96 -3.59
N GLN A 158 13.69 12.23 -4.61
CA GLN A 158 14.36 12.20 -5.91
C GLN A 158 14.38 13.57 -6.60
N GLN A 159 13.34 14.39 -6.40
CA GLN A 159 13.30 15.75 -6.93
C GLN A 159 14.35 16.66 -6.28
N ILE A 160 14.63 16.53 -4.97
CA ILE A 160 15.75 17.21 -4.32
C ILE A 160 17.06 16.82 -5.00
N LYS A 161 17.33 15.51 -5.14
CA LYS A 161 18.57 15.02 -5.74
C LYS A 161 18.76 15.48 -7.17
N GLN A 162 17.69 15.50 -7.97
CA GLN A 162 17.73 16.01 -9.34
C GLN A 162 18.13 17.49 -9.39
N LYS A 163 17.80 18.28 -8.37
CA LYS A 163 18.04 19.74 -8.34
C LYS A 163 19.35 20.12 -7.67
N ALA A 164 19.72 19.44 -6.58
CA ALA A 164 20.84 19.80 -5.73
C ALA A 164 22.05 18.85 -5.87
N GLY A 165 21.89 17.71 -6.56
CA GLY A 165 22.92 16.70 -6.75
C GLY A 165 22.57 15.36 -6.11
N ILE A 166 23.13 14.27 -6.64
CA ILE A 166 22.80 12.91 -6.20
C ILE A 166 23.16 12.65 -4.73
N ASP A 167 24.18 13.34 -4.23
CA ASP A 167 24.67 13.23 -2.85
C ASP A 167 23.88 14.10 -1.87
N THR A 168 22.91 14.90 -2.33
CA THR A 168 22.08 15.70 -1.43
C THR A 168 21.19 14.80 -0.59
N GLU A 169 21.31 14.96 0.72
CA GLU A 169 20.51 14.26 1.73
C GLU A 169 19.25 15.04 2.09
N THR A 170 18.18 14.32 2.38
CA THR A 170 16.89 14.85 2.83
C THR A 170 16.75 14.69 4.33
N ARG A 171 16.47 15.79 5.02
CA ARG A 171 16.23 15.80 6.47
C ARG A 171 14.79 15.44 6.82
N LEU A 172 13.83 15.97 6.07
CA LEU A 172 12.41 15.84 6.40
C LEU A 172 11.60 15.63 5.13
N ALA A 173 10.68 14.66 5.15
CA ALA A 173 9.55 14.56 4.24
C ALA A 173 8.24 14.71 5.04
N LEU A 174 7.52 15.80 4.77
CA LEU A 174 6.23 16.11 5.39
C LEU A 174 5.10 15.84 4.40
N CYS A 175 4.39 14.73 4.60
CA CYS A 175 3.26 14.30 3.78
C CYS A 175 1.93 14.83 4.32
N GLY A 176 1.21 15.59 3.51
CA GLY A 176 -0.17 16.00 3.77
C GLY A 176 -1.11 15.26 2.84
N TYR A 177 -2.29 14.89 3.31
CA TYR A 177 -3.30 14.30 2.43
C TYR A 177 -4.69 14.86 2.70
N HIS A 178 -5.46 15.01 1.62
CA HIS A 178 -6.87 15.39 1.65
C HIS A 178 -7.67 14.37 0.86
N VAL A 179 -8.67 13.77 1.50
CA VAL A 179 -9.45 12.68 0.91
C VAL A 179 -10.93 12.97 1.02
N LYS A 180 -11.66 12.63 -0.03
CA LYS A 180 -13.10 12.52 -0.02
C LYS A 180 -13.45 11.06 -0.30
N SER A 181 -13.64 10.30 0.78
CA SER A 181 -13.89 8.86 0.77
C SER A 181 -14.68 8.46 2.01
N LYS A 182 -15.48 7.39 1.92
CA LYS A 182 -16.07 6.76 3.10
C LYS A 182 -15.02 5.80 3.69
N VAL A 183 -14.86 5.82 5.01
CA VAL A 183 -13.97 4.85 5.68
C VAL A 183 -14.44 3.44 5.36
N SER A 184 -13.56 2.59 4.85
CA SER A 184 -13.91 1.24 4.42
C SER A 184 -14.22 0.34 5.63
N GLY A 185 -15.20 -0.57 5.49
CA GLY A 185 -15.47 -1.59 6.51
C GLY A 185 -14.27 -2.52 6.73
N GLY A 186 -13.44 -2.72 5.69
CA GLY A 186 -12.16 -3.41 5.79
C GLY A 186 -11.14 -2.68 6.68
N THR A 187 -11.06 -1.35 6.58
CA THR A 187 -10.23 -0.50 7.43
C THR A 187 -10.69 -0.58 8.88
N ILE A 188 -12.00 -0.52 9.14
CA ILE A 188 -12.55 -0.66 10.50
C ILE A 188 -12.28 -2.05 11.06
N ALA A 189 -12.51 -3.10 10.27
CA ALA A 189 -12.24 -4.47 10.68
C ALA A 189 -10.75 -4.69 10.97
N SER A 190 -9.85 -4.06 10.20
CA SER A 190 -8.40 -4.08 10.42
C SER A 190 -8.02 -3.34 11.69
N ILE A 191 -8.58 -2.15 11.95
CA ILE A 191 -8.32 -1.38 13.18
C ILE A 191 -8.78 -2.17 14.42
N VAL A 192 -9.98 -2.79 14.36
CA VAL A 192 -10.47 -3.64 15.45
C VAL A 192 -9.66 -4.94 15.55
N GLY A 193 -9.19 -5.51 14.44
CA GLY A 193 -8.28 -6.66 14.43
C GLY A 193 -6.97 -6.35 15.16
N LYS A 194 -6.39 -5.16 14.91
CA LYS A 194 -5.21 -4.66 15.63
C LYS A 194 -5.45 -4.57 17.14
N ALA A 195 -6.65 -4.22 17.59
CA ALA A 195 -6.98 -4.15 19.02
C ALA A 195 -6.86 -5.49 19.75
N ALA A 196 -7.00 -6.63 19.04
CA ALA A 196 -6.75 -7.95 19.61
C ALA A 196 -5.27 -8.22 19.89
N PHE A 197 -4.37 -7.40 19.33
CA PHE A 197 -2.92 -7.46 19.52
C PHE A 197 -2.44 -6.15 20.15
N PRO A 198 -2.57 -5.97 21.48
CA PRO A 198 -2.33 -4.69 22.16
C PRO A 198 -0.91 -4.12 21.97
N ASN A 199 0.08 -4.96 21.63
CA ASN A 199 1.43 -4.51 21.31
C ASN A 199 1.61 -3.99 19.87
N SER A 200 0.70 -4.33 18.93
CA SER A 200 0.79 -3.92 17.52
C SER A 200 0.45 -2.44 17.26
N ILE A 201 -0.30 -1.83 18.19
CA ILE A 201 -0.72 -0.41 18.14
C ILE A 201 0.29 0.49 18.86
N ARG A 202 1.37 -0.05 19.45
CA ARG A 202 2.38 0.80 20.08
C ARG A 202 3.02 1.69 19.03
N PHE A 203 2.63 2.97 19.03
CA PHE A 203 3.20 4.08 18.28
C PHE A 203 4.63 4.40 18.77
N THR A 204 5.39 3.40 19.18
CA THR A 204 6.70 3.55 19.84
C THR A 204 7.85 2.95 19.03
N GLN A 205 7.55 2.23 17.94
CA GLN A 205 8.55 1.56 17.10
C GLN A 205 8.47 2.05 15.65
N PRO A 206 9.11 3.19 15.31
CA PRO A 206 9.12 3.73 13.95
C PRO A 206 9.86 2.86 12.95
N TYR A 207 10.79 2.04 13.42
CA TYR A 207 11.65 1.17 12.61
C TYR A 207 11.26 -0.30 12.64
N MET A 208 10.04 -0.64 13.11
CA MET A 208 9.54 -2.02 13.20
C MET A 208 9.66 -2.81 11.87
N LEU A 209 9.44 -2.15 10.73
CA LEU A 209 9.57 -2.79 9.41
C LEU A 209 10.95 -2.61 8.78
N SER A 210 11.88 -1.97 9.49
CA SER A 210 13.18 -1.59 8.95
C SER A 210 14.26 -2.55 9.46
N PRO A 211 15.17 -3.04 8.60
CA PRO A 211 16.30 -3.87 9.03
C PRO A 211 17.33 -3.11 9.89
N VAL A 212 17.32 -1.78 9.85
CA VAL A 212 18.20 -0.91 10.65
C VAL A 212 17.45 0.27 11.24
N ASN A 213 17.96 0.82 12.34
CA ASN A 213 17.41 2.02 12.97
C ASN A 213 18.09 3.28 12.46
N GLY A 214 17.33 4.37 12.38
CA GLY A 214 17.80 5.72 12.07
C GLY A 214 17.41 6.74 13.14
N THR A 215 17.19 7.98 12.73
CA THR A 215 16.90 9.12 13.63
C THR A 215 15.41 9.39 13.90
N GLN A 216 14.49 8.72 13.19
CA GLN A 216 13.05 8.92 13.32
C GLN A 216 12.60 8.75 14.77
N ARG A 217 11.85 9.74 15.24
CA ARG A 217 11.07 9.66 16.47
C ARG A 217 9.59 9.75 16.12
N LEU A 218 8.78 8.97 16.83
CA LEU A 218 7.34 9.10 16.74
C LEU A 218 6.95 10.25 17.69
N HIS A 219 6.39 11.31 17.11
CA HIS A 219 5.94 12.48 17.85
C HIS A 219 4.43 12.46 17.92
N ASP A 220 3.88 12.51 19.14
CA ASP A 220 2.48 12.84 19.32
C ASP A 220 2.27 14.30 18.90
N TYR A 221 1.40 14.51 17.93
CA TYR A 221 1.02 15.84 17.49
C TYR A 221 -0.50 15.93 17.40
N TRP A 222 -1.04 17.02 17.94
CA TRP A 222 -2.47 17.30 17.86
C TRP A 222 -2.81 18.17 16.66
N SER A 223 -1.85 18.97 16.19
CA SER A 223 -1.97 19.79 14.99
C SER A 223 -0.58 20.05 14.43
N ARG A 224 -0.42 19.98 13.10
CA ARG A 224 0.83 20.30 12.39
C ARG A 224 0.56 21.27 11.25
N ARG A 225 1.49 22.18 10.95
CA ARG A 225 1.39 23.04 9.75
C ARG A 225 1.67 22.19 8.51
N LEU A 226 0.86 22.32 7.46
CA LEU A 226 1.08 21.69 6.15
C LEU A 226 1.28 22.79 5.09
N PRO A 227 2.51 23.31 4.90
CA PRO A 227 2.80 24.42 4.00
C PRO A 227 2.37 24.17 2.54
N GLN A 228 2.55 22.94 2.05
CA GLN A 228 2.17 22.53 0.69
C GLN A 228 0.66 22.56 0.42
N PHE A 229 -0.16 22.68 1.46
CA PHE A 229 -1.61 22.92 1.36
C PHE A 229 -2.01 24.34 1.79
N GLY A 230 -1.08 25.13 2.32
CA GLY A 230 -1.42 26.37 3.01
C GLY A 230 -2.32 26.16 4.23
N LYS A 231 -2.41 24.93 4.77
CA LYS A 231 -3.39 24.52 5.81
C LYS A 231 -2.75 23.87 7.04
N TRP A 232 -3.58 23.35 7.94
CA TRP A 232 -3.15 22.56 9.10
C TRP A 232 -3.48 21.09 8.88
N GLY A 233 -2.79 20.20 9.58
CA GLY A 233 -2.98 18.76 9.54
C GLY A 233 -3.30 18.21 10.92
N SER A 234 -4.29 17.33 11.02
CA SER A 234 -4.57 16.52 12.22
C SER A 234 -3.68 15.28 12.27
N TYR A 235 -3.75 14.58 13.40
CA TYR A 235 -3.27 13.21 13.53
C TYR A 235 -3.85 12.35 12.40
N SER A 236 -3.01 11.49 11.83
CA SER A 236 -3.38 10.52 10.81
C SER A 236 -3.49 9.14 11.42
N LEU A 237 -4.60 8.44 11.14
CA LEU A 237 -4.78 7.04 11.53
C LEU A 237 -3.78 6.10 10.82
N PHE A 238 -3.17 6.55 9.72
CA PHE A 238 -2.18 5.78 8.96
C PHE A 238 -0.74 6.02 9.43
N ALA A 239 -0.48 7.07 10.21
CA ALA A 239 0.87 7.55 10.52
C ALA A 239 1.79 6.47 11.09
N ALA A 240 1.25 5.64 11.98
CA ALA A 240 2.02 4.56 12.62
C ALA A 240 2.55 3.57 11.58
N HIS A 241 1.70 3.16 10.64
CA HIS A 241 2.06 2.17 9.63
C HIS A 241 2.89 2.78 8.51
N ASN A 242 2.49 3.96 8.02
CA ASN A 242 3.18 4.64 6.93
C ASN A 242 4.59 5.06 7.31
N THR A 243 4.81 5.55 8.54
CA THR A 243 6.17 5.83 9.03
C THR A 243 7.06 4.60 8.95
N ARG A 244 6.53 3.42 9.32
CA ARG A 244 7.29 2.16 9.26
C ARG A 244 7.59 1.74 7.82
N VAL A 245 6.63 1.88 6.91
CA VAL A 245 6.81 1.55 5.48
C VAL A 245 7.84 2.49 4.84
N VAL A 246 7.71 3.81 5.04
CA VAL A 246 8.66 4.80 4.53
C VAL A 246 10.06 4.59 5.11
N ASN A 247 10.17 4.28 6.41
CA ASN A 247 11.45 3.95 7.02
C ASN A 247 12.06 2.65 6.48
N ARG A 248 11.25 1.66 6.11
CA ARG A 248 11.74 0.47 5.39
C ARG A 248 12.31 0.87 4.02
N SER A 249 11.62 1.73 3.26
CA SER A 249 12.13 2.25 1.99
C SER A 249 13.48 2.96 2.16
N TRP A 250 13.56 3.85 3.15
CA TRP A 250 14.81 4.52 3.54
C TRP A 250 15.93 3.52 3.82
N ALA A 251 15.68 2.55 4.71
CA ALA A 251 16.70 1.61 5.16
C ALA A 251 17.19 0.68 4.05
N LEU A 252 16.28 0.17 3.22
CA LEU A 252 16.65 -0.71 2.10
C LEU A 252 17.50 0.04 1.06
N LEU A 253 17.14 1.28 0.72
CA LEU A 253 17.95 2.10 -0.19
C LEU A 253 19.30 2.47 0.43
N GLN A 254 19.32 2.79 1.73
CA GLN A 254 20.52 3.16 2.48
C GLN A 254 21.51 2.00 2.59
N LEU A 255 21.03 0.79 2.91
CA LEU A 255 21.86 -0.41 3.02
C LEU A 255 22.40 -0.86 1.66
N ALA A 256 21.63 -0.66 0.59
CA ALA A 256 22.06 -0.96 -0.77
C ALA A 256 23.09 0.05 -1.31
N GLY A 257 23.35 1.17 -0.61
CA GLY A 257 24.14 2.27 -1.16
C GLY A 257 23.55 2.84 -2.44
N ALA A 258 22.22 2.77 -2.59
CA ALA A 258 21.54 3.15 -3.81
C ALA A 258 21.64 4.67 -4.04
N PRO A 259 21.82 5.15 -5.28
CA PRO A 259 21.79 6.59 -5.59
C PRO A 259 20.53 7.30 -5.09
N GLN A 260 19.43 6.55 -4.97
CA GLN A 260 18.12 6.99 -4.50
C GLN A 260 18.02 7.14 -2.97
N GLN A 261 19.05 6.79 -2.19
CA GLN A 261 19.04 6.85 -0.72
C GLN A 261 18.63 8.21 -0.16
N TYR A 262 17.86 8.26 0.92
CA TYR A 262 17.33 9.54 1.41
C TYR A 262 18.32 10.31 2.28
N GLY A 263 19.27 9.62 2.91
CA GLY A 263 20.25 10.18 3.85
C GLY A 263 20.05 9.68 5.28
N PRO A 264 21.10 9.59 6.11
CA PRO A 264 21.09 8.92 7.40
C PRO A 264 20.26 9.62 8.48
N THR A 265 19.95 10.91 8.29
CA THR A 265 19.16 11.72 9.24
C THR A 265 17.71 11.91 8.82
N PHE A 266 17.27 11.22 7.77
CA PHE A 266 15.93 11.33 7.20
C PHE A 266 14.82 11.08 8.23
N MET A 267 13.81 11.96 8.21
CA MET A 267 12.58 11.82 8.97
C MET A 267 11.35 11.95 8.07
N TYR A 268 10.35 11.12 8.35
CA TYR A 268 9.02 11.17 7.76
C TYR A 268 7.99 11.66 8.78
N GLU A 269 7.11 12.54 8.32
CA GLU A 269 5.98 13.06 9.08
C GLU A 269 4.76 13.13 8.18
N GLU A 270 3.56 12.95 8.75
CA GLU A 270 2.33 13.11 7.96
C GLU A 270 1.20 13.85 8.68
N GLY A 271 0.10 14.13 7.98
CA GLY A 271 -1.12 14.67 8.57
C GLY A 271 -2.30 14.78 7.61
N LEU A 272 -3.51 14.59 8.12
CA LEU A 272 -4.76 14.76 7.38
C LEU A 272 -5.14 16.25 7.35
N VAL A 273 -5.34 16.80 6.16
CA VAL A 273 -5.62 18.23 5.96
C VAL A 273 -6.93 18.65 6.65
N ALA A 274 -6.83 19.71 7.44
CA ALA A 274 -7.94 20.42 8.08
C ALA A 274 -7.91 21.91 7.73
N SER A 275 -9.07 22.57 7.79
CA SER A 275 -9.22 23.98 7.42
C SER A 275 -8.53 24.96 8.37
N SER A 276 -8.32 24.59 9.64
CA SER A 276 -7.72 25.44 10.66
C SER A 276 -6.93 24.63 11.70
N ARG A 277 -6.07 25.30 12.48
CA ARG A 277 -5.32 24.69 13.58
C ARG A 277 -6.24 24.05 14.62
N PHE A 278 -7.30 24.77 15.00
CA PHE A 278 -8.28 24.28 15.97
C PHE A 278 -9.07 23.10 15.40
N GLY A 279 -9.47 23.15 14.13
CA GLY A 279 -10.12 22.03 13.46
C GLY A 279 -9.23 20.78 13.41
N ALA A 280 -7.94 20.95 13.12
CA ALA A 280 -6.96 19.86 13.17
C ALA A 280 -6.88 19.24 14.58
N TRP A 281 -6.82 20.08 15.62
CA TRP A 281 -6.79 19.63 17.01
C TRP A 281 -8.03 18.83 17.39
N VAL A 282 -9.24 19.34 17.09
CA VAL A 282 -10.50 18.63 17.34
C VAL A 282 -10.53 17.28 16.63
N LEU A 283 -10.13 17.25 15.36
CA LEU A 283 -10.10 16.01 14.59
C LEU A 283 -9.12 14.98 15.15
N SER A 284 -7.94 15.42 15.61
CA SER A 284 -7.00 14.57 16.34
C SER A 284 -7.63 13.99 17.61
N CYS A 285 -8.27 14.81 18.43
CA CYS A 285 -8.97 14.36 19.64
C CYS A 285 -10.04 13.30 19.35
N VAL A 286 -10.78 13.45 18.26
CA VAL A 286 -11.76 12.45 17.79
C VAL A 286 -11.07 11.14 17.43
N PHE A 287 -9.99 11.17 16.65
CA PHE A 287 -9.28 9.96 16.25
C PHE A 287 -8.60 9.24 17.42
N PHE A 288 -7.98 9.97 18.34
CA PHE A 288 -7.39 9.38 19.54
C PHE A 288 -8.47 8.77 20.43
N SER A 289 -9.57 9.48 20.69
CA SER A 289 -10.71 8.95 21.46
C SER A 289 -11.31 7.70 20.81
N MET A 290 -11.52 7.72 19.49
CA MET A 290 -12.07 6.58 18.75
C MET A 290 -11.13 5.36 18.81
N THR A 291 -9.83 5.58 18.61
CA THR A 291 -8.82 4.51 18.69
C THR A 291 -8.77 3.94 20.11
N TRP A 292 -8.80 4.79 21.13
CA TRP A 292 -8.86 4.37 22.53
C TRP A 292 -10.11 3.54 22.82
N LEU A 293 -11.29 3.97 22.36
CA LEU A 293 -12.55 3.23 22.53
C LEU A 293 -12.51 1.87 21.83
N ILE A 294 -12.01 1.79 20.60
CA ILE A 294 -11.90 0.52 19.86
C ILE A 294 -10.98 -0.46 20.59
N THR A 295 -9.90 0.04 21.19
CA THR A 295 -8.88 -0.78 21.85
C THR A 295 -9.26 -1.21 23.26
N HIS A 296 -9.92 -0.35 24.02
CA HIS A 296 -10.21 -0.59 25.44
C HIS A 296 -11.67 -1.01 25.71
N VAL A 297 -12.59 -0.76 24.76
CA VAL A 297 -14.03 -1.05 24.93
C VAL A 297 -14.49 -2.05 23.85
N ARG A 298 -14.41 -3.35 24.16
CA ARG A 298 -14.75 -4.44 23.20
C ARG A 298 -16.15 -4.31 22.59
N ALA A 299 -17.13 -3.86 23.39
CA ALA A 299 -18.50 -3.63 22.93
C ALA A 299 -18.56 -2.56 21.82
N PHE A 300 -17.75 -1.49 21.93
CA PHE A 300 -17.68 -0.42 20.95
C PHE A 300 -17.09 -0.89 19.61
N GLY A 301 -15.97 -1.63 19.65
CA GLY A 301 -15.39 -2.22 18.44
C GLY A 301 -16.33 -3.22 17.74
N THR A 302 -17.10 -3.99 18.52
CA THR A 302 -18.13 -4.90 17.99
C THR A 302 -19.30 -4.15 17.38
N LEU A 303 -19.74 -3.06 18.01
CA LEU A 303 -20.79 -2.17 17.49
C LEU A 303 -20.36 -1.52 16.17
N LEU A 304 -19.15 -0.98 16.10
CA LEU A 304 -18.62 -0.37 14.87
C LEU A 304 -18.54 -1.37 13.72
N LYS A 305 -18.09 -2.61 13.97
CA LYS A 305 -18.11 -3.69 12.97
C LYS A 305 -19.52 -4.00 12.45
N ARG A 306 -20.55 -3.88 13.30
CA ARG A 306 -21.96 -4.08 12.91
C ARG A 306 -22.51 -2.89 12.13
N MET A 307 -22.14 -1.66 12.52
CA MET A 307 -22.62 -0.44 11.86
C MET A 307 -22.00 -0.23 10.47
N ILE A 308 -20.74 -0.62 10.28
CA ILE A 308 -20.05 -0.54 8.99
C ILE A 308 -19.45 -1.93 8.69
N PRO A 309 -20.29 -2.87 8.19
CA PRO A 309 -19.85 -4.22 7.86
C PRO A 309 -18.76 -4.22 6.79
N GLN A 310 -17.94 -5.28 6.76
CA GLN A 310 -17.07 -5.50 5.60
C GLN A 310 -17.91 -5.69 4.34
N GLY A 311 -17.43 -5.12 3.22
CA GLY A 311 -18.09 -5.24 1.92
C GLY A 311 -19.22 -4.25 1.66
N THR A 312 -19.48 -3.31 2.56
CA THR A 312 -20.36 -2.16 2.28
C THR A 312 -19.52 -0.97 1.78
N GLY A 313 -19.33 -0.89 0.47
CA GLY A 313 -18.82 0.31 -0.18
C GLY A 313 -19.92 1.33 -0.45
N GLY A 314 -19.55 2.58 -0.72
CA GLY A 314 -20.49 3.56 -1.29
C GLY A 314 -21.02 3.09 -2.65
N SER A 315 -22.11 3.70 -3.14
CA SER A 315 -22.60 3.39 -4.49
C SER A 315 -21.53 3.69 -5.54
N MET A 316 -21.58 3.06 -6.72
CA MET A 316 -20.61 3.34 -7.79
C MET A 316 -20.53 4.84 -8.12
N THR A 317 -21.67 5.54 -8.12
CA THR A 317 -21.73 6.99 -8.32
C THR A 317 -20.99 7.76 -7.22
N GLU A 318 -21.17 7.39 -5.95
CA GLU A 318 -20.42 7.99 -4.84
C GLU A 318 -18.92 7.70 -4.98
N GLN A 319 -18.56 6.49 -5.38
CA GLN A 319 -17.16 6.09 -5.56
C GLN A 319 -16.49 6.91 -6.67
N LEU A 320 -17.15 7.17 -7.79
CA LEU A 320 -16.60 7.99 -8.88
C LEU A 320 -16.39 9.47 -8.48
N GLN A 321 -17.19 9.98 -7.55
CA GLN A 321 -17.09 11.35 -7.02
C GLN A 321 -16.05 11.53 -5.91
N GLY A 322 -15.46 10.43 -5.42
CA GLY A 322 -14.37 10.47 -4.45
C GLY A 322 -13.08 11.04 -5.05
N PHE A 323 -12.12 11.40 -4.19
CA PHE A 323 -10.77 11.75 -4.62
C PHE A 323 -9.77 11.61 -3.48
N ALA A 324 -8.48 11.60 -3.84
CA ALA A 324 -7.38 11.83 -2.92
C ALA A 324 -6.36 12.82 -3.52
N ASP A 325 -5.89 13.76 -2.71
CA ASP A 325 -4.79 14.70 -3.02
C ASP A 325 -3.72 14.52 -1.95
N ILE A 326 -2.59 13.90 -2.34
CA ILE A 326 -1.45 13.60 -1.47
C ILE A 326 -0.30 14.50 -1.89
N ARG A 327 0.27 15.25 -0.95
CA ARG A 327 1.40 16.15 -1.22
C ARG A 327 2.48 16.01 -0.18
N THR A 328 3.70 15.73 -0.62
CA THR A 328 4.86 15.59 0.25
C THR A 328 5.85 16.69 -0.02
N LEU A 329 6.11 17.49 1.01
CA LEU A 329 7.18 18.49 1.03
C LEU A 329 8.44 17.85 1.59
N ALA A 330 9.48 17.71 0.76
CA ALA A 330 10.80 17.28 1.20
C ALA A 330 11.72 18.49 1.41
N VAL A 331 12.57 18.43 2.42
CA VAL A 331 13.55 19.46 2.78
C VAL A 331 14.93 18.84 2.94
N SER A 332 15.90 19.36 2.20
CA SER A 332 17.32 18.97 2.27
C SER A 332 17.93 19.23 3.66
N CYS A 333 19.03 18.55 3.98
CA CYS A 333 19.76 18.72 5.24
C CYS A 333 20.31 20.14 5.45
N ASP A 334 20.76 20.80 4.39
CA ASP A 334 21.23 22.19 4.44
C ASP A 334 20.08 23.22 4.42
N GLY A 335 18.84 22.77 4.22
CA GLY A 335 17.63 23.58 4.15
C GLY A 335 17.53 24.46 2.90
N ARG A 336 18.48 24.39 1.97
CA ARG A 336 18.54 25.26 0.78
C ARG A 336 17.60 24.79 -0.31
N THR A 337 17.41 23.48 -0.42
CA THR A 337 16.53 22.87 -1.42
C THR A 337 15.28 22.29 -0.78
N GLN A 338 14.12 22.66 -1.31
CA GLN A 338 12.83 22.09 -0.96
C GLN A 338 12.12 21.64 -2.23
N SER A 339 11.45 20.48 -2.17
CA SER A 339 10.66 19.98 -3.29
C SER A 339 9.30 19.50 -2.83
N GLU A 340 8.31 19.66 -3.70
CA GLU A 340 6.96 19.14 -3.49
C GLU A 340 6.66 18.06 -4.51
N SER A 341 6.29 16.87 -4.04
CA SER A 341 5.63 15.85 -4.87
C SER A 341 4.14 15.86 -4.58
N LYS A 342 3.32 15.80 -5.62
CA LYS A 342 1.86 15.75 -5.56
C LYS A 342 1.34 14.57 -6.36
N ILE A 343 0.45 13.81 -5.74
CA ILE A 343 -0.28 12.71 -6.38
C ILE A 343 -1.77 13.00 -6.24
N PHE A 344 -2.45 13.13 -7.37
CA PHE A 344 -3.90 13.30 -7.42
C PHE A 344 -4.57 12.05 -7.97
N VAL A 345 -5.59 11.59 -7.26
CA VAL A 345 -6.38 10.40 -7.56
C VAL A 345 -7.83 10.83 -7.72
N GLN A 346 -8.39 10.70 -8.93
CA GLN A 346 -9.84 10.86 -9.15
C GLN A 346 -10.53 9.51 -8.94
N GLY A 347 -11.60 9.50 -8.14
CA GLY A 347 -12.30 8.30 -7.70
C GLY A 347 -11.97 7.93 -6.26
N ASP A 348 -12.81 7.06 -5.67
CA ASP A 348 -12.73 6.67 -4.27
C ASP A 348 -11.41 5.94 -3.97
N PRO A 349 -10.56 6.50 -3.09
CA PRO A 349 -9.30 5.87 -2.72
C PRO A 349 -9.49 4.59 -1.90
N GLY A 350 -10.59 4.44 -1.14
CA GLY A 350 -10.79 3.34 -0.21
C GLY A 350 -11.07 1.98 -0.87
N TYR A 351 -11.74 1.98 -2.01
CA TYR A 351 -12.13 0.76 -2.72
C TYR A 351 -11.74 0.78 -4.20
N LEU A 352 -12.40 1.61 -5.02
CA LEU A 352 -12.26 1.59 -6.48
C LEU A 352 -10.82 1.83 -6.93
N LYS A 353 -10.20 2.90 -6.42
CA LYS A 353 -8.83 3.24 -6.79
C LYS A 353 -7.82 2.37 -6.05
N THR A 354 -8.16 1.84 -4.86
CA THR A 354 -7.36 0.80 -4.20
C THR A 354 -7.24 -0.44 -5.07
N ALA A 355 -8.35 -0.94 -5.62
CA ALA A 355 -8.36 -2.09 -6.52
C ALA A 355 -7.51 -1.84 -7.78
N ALA A 356 -7.62 -0.66 -8.39
CA ALA A 356 -6.79 -0.28 -9.54
C ALA A 356 -5.30 -0.20 -9.16
N MET A 357 -4.95 0.50 -8.08
CA MET A 357 -3.56 0.69 -7.67
C MET A 357 -2.85 -0.63 -7.37
N VAL A 358 -3.46 -1.49 -6.54
CA VAL A 358 -2.85 -2.77 -6.16
C VAL A 358 -2.74 -3.73 -7.35
N SER A 359 -3.71 -3.69 -8.28
CA SER A 359 -3.67 -4.45 -9.53
C SER A 359 -2.54 -3.97 -10.43
N GLU A 360 -2.33 -2.66 -10.57
CA GLU A 360 -1.23 -2.13 -11.36
C GLU A 360 0.13 -2.43 -10.74
N VAL A 361 0.27 -2.46 -9.41
CA VAL A 361 1.51 -2.93 -8.77
C VAL A 361 1.77 -4.40 -9.12
N ALA A 362 0.76 -5.27 -9.00
CA ALA A 362 0.89 -6.67 -9.39
C ALA A 362 1.29 -6.81 -10.87
N LEU A 363 0.65 -6.06 -11.77
CA LEU A 363 1.01 -6.09 -13.19
C LEU A 363 2.39 -5.49 -13.48
N THR A 364 2.87 -4.53 -12.69
CA THR A 364 4.25 -4.04 -12.78
C THR A 364 5.24 -5.19 -12.54
N LEU A 365 5.03 -5.97 -11.47
CA LEU A 365 5.88 -7.10 -11.13
C LEU A 365 5.78 -8.23 -12.17
N ALA A 366 4.60 -8.47 -12.73
CA ALA A 366 4.35 -9.54 -13.70
C ALA A 366 4.90 -9.24 -15.10
N LEU A 367 4.73 -7.99 -15.57
CA LEU A 367 4.93 -7.62 -16.97
C LEU A 367 6.17 -6.75 -17.20
N GLU A 368 6.67 -6.08 -16.16
CA GLU A 368 7.75 -5.09 -16.27
C GLU A 368 8.95 -5.42 -15.37
N ARG A 369 9.13 -6.70 -15.02
CA ARG A 369 10.19 -7.19 -14.13
C ARG A 369 11.60 -6.70 -14.50
N ALA A 370 11.91 -6.59 -15.79
CA ALA A 370 13.20 -6.11 -16.28
C ALA A 370 13.45 -4.61 -16.06
N LYS A 371 12.40 -3.81 -15.84
CA LYS A 371 12.49 -2.38 -15.56
C LYS A 371 12.62 -2.07 -14.06
N LEU A 372 12.35 -3.04 -13.20
CA LEU A 372 12.43 -2.89 -11.75
C LEU A 372 13.86 -2.52 -11.31
N SER A 373 13.98 -1.94 -10.12
CA SER A 373 15.28 -1.58 -9.54
C SER A 373 16.20 -2.80 -9.43
N THR A 374 17.51 -2.57 -9.47
CA THR A 374 18.51 -3.65 -9.26
C THR A 374 18.28 -4.36 -7.93
N LEU A 375 17.99 -3.59 -6.88
CA LEU A 375 17.64 -4.09 -5.55
C LEU A 375 16.45 -5.05 -5.58
N ALA A 376 15.41 -4.77 -6.37
CA ALA A 376 14.23 -5.64 -6.46
C ALA A 376 14.47 -6.89 -7.29
N GLN A 377 15.36 -6.82 -8.28
CA GLN A 377 15.71 -7.98 -9.11
C GLN A 377 16.47 -9.06 -8.31
N GLU A 378 17.05 -8.71 -7.16
CA GLU A 378 17.65 -9.64 -6.21
C GLU A 378 16.61 -10.45 -5.40
N GLY A 379 15.34 -10.03 -5.43
CA GLY A 379 14.28 -10.58 -4.58
C GLY A 379 14.37 -10.09 -3.14
N GLY A 380 13.42 -10.52 -2.31
CA GLY A 380 13.28 -10.07 -0.93
C GLY A 380 11.94 -9.41 -0.65
N VAL A 381 11.84 -8.76 0.51
CA VAL A 381 10.63 -8.04 0.92
C VAL A 381 10.82 -6.54 0.70
N HIS A 382 10.04 -5.96 -0.20
CA HIS A 382 10.20 -4.59 -0.68
C HIS A 382 8.99 -3.71 -0.38
N THR A 383 9.19 -2.43 -0.63
CA THR A 383 8.18 -1.36 -0.62
C THR A 383 7.97 -0.84 -2.04
N THR A 384 6.97 0.02 -2.23
CA THR A 384 6.71 0.61 -3.56
C THR A 384 7.90 1.44 -4.04
N ALA A 385 8.53 2.22 -3.16
CA ALA A 385 9.70 3.01 -3.50
C ALA A 385 10.88 2.14 -3.94
N THR A 386 11.12 1.03 -3.25
CA THR A 386 12.31 0.19 -3.46
C THR A 386 12.21 -0.76 -4.65
N VAL A 387 11.00 -1.10 -5.13
CA VAL A 387 10.85 -1.92 -6.35
C VAL A 387 11.17 -1.19 -7.65
N GLY A 388 11.18 0.15 -7.62
CA GLY A 388 11.29 0.99 -8.79
C GLY A 388 10.14 1.99 -8.79
N GLY A 389 10.18 2.95 -7.86
CA GLY A 389 9.12 3.92 -7.65
C GLY A 389 8.69 4.65 -8.93
N GLU A 390 9.62 4.97 -9.83
CA GLU A 390 9.32 5.58 -11.14
C GLU A 390 8.55 4.63 -12.06
N VAL A 391 8.88 3.34 -12.08
CA VAL A 391 8.19 2.34 -12.90
C VAL A 391 6.73 2.21 -12.43
N VAL A 392 6.54 2.12 -11.11
CA VAL A 392 5.20 2.06 -10.52
C VAL A 392 4.44 3.36 -10.79
N ARG A 393 5.07 4.53 -10.63
CA ARG A 393 4.50 5.84 -10.97
C ARG A 393 4.01 5.87 -12.42
N ASP A 394 4.87 5.52 -13.37
CA ASP A 394 4.57 5.61 -14.79
C ASP A 394 3.42 4.68 -15.18
N ARG A 395 3.39 3.48 -14.60
CA ARG A 395 2.31 2.52 -14.81
C ARG A 395 0.98 3.01 -14.23
N LEU A 396 0.98 3.52 -12.99
CA LEU A 396 -0.20 4.08 -12.34
C LEU A 396 -0.74 5.31 -13.09
N ALA A 397 0.15 6.14 -13.61
CA ALA A 397 -0.24 7.29 -14.44
C ALA A 397 -0.93 6.84 -15.72
N LYS A 398 -0.37 5.82 -16.38
CA LYS A 398 -0.84 5.33 -17.67
C LYS A 398 -2.16 4.55 -17.58
N TYR A 399 -2.30 3.66 -16.59
CA TYR A 399 -3.38 2.67 -16.57
C TYR A 399 -4.39 2.87 -15.43
N ALA A 400 -3.99 3.49 -14.30
CA ALA A 400 -4.89 3.73 -13.18
C ALA A 400 -5.45 5.18 -13.14
N GLY A 401 -4.97 6.05 -14.03
CA GLY A 401 -5.44 7.43 -14.17
C GLY A 401 -5.03 8.34 -13.01
N LEU A 402 -3.92 8.03 -12.34
CA LEU A 402 -3.32 8.88 -11.32
C LEU A 402 -2.50 10.00 -11.97
N ARG A 403 -2.46 11.18 -11.35
CA ARG A 403 -1.66 12.30 -11.83
C ARG A 403 -0.53 12.58 -10.85
N PHE A 404 0.67 12.74 -11.38
CA PHE A 404 1.87 12.96 -10.59
C PHE A 404 2.52 14.28 -11.02
N GLU A 405 2.92 15.08 -10.05
CA GLU A 405 3.67 16.32 -10.24
C GLU A 405 4.80 16.33 -9.23
N ALA A 406 6.04 16.63 -9.65
CA ALA A 406 7.15 16.87 -8.74
C ALA A 406 7.82 18.19 -9.16
N ARG A 407 8.05 19.07 -8.19
CA ARG A 407 8.60 20.41 -8.46
C ARG A 407 9.50 20.88 -7.35
N ASP A 408 10.45 21.72 -7.73
CA ASP A 408 11.25 22.53 -6.80
C ASP A 408 10.38 23.67 -6.25
N VAL A 409 10.40 23.86 -4.93
CA VAL A 409 9.65 24.89 -4.20
C VAL A 409 10.55 25.71 -3.29
N SER A 410 11.87 25.67 -3.49
CA SER A 410 12.88 26.37 -2.68
C SER A 410 12.65 27.89 -2.55
N HIS A 411 11.94 28.49 -3.52
CA HIS A 411 11.62 29.92 -3.56
C HIS A 411 10.12 30.23 -3.44
N ALA A 412 9.28 29.23 -3.17
CA ALA A 412 7.83 29.34 -3.31
C ALA A 412 7.06 29.37 -1.97
N MET A 413 7.74 29.31 -0.82
CA MET A 413 7.12 29.24 0.51
C MET A 413 7.56 30.33 1.45
#